data_AF-A0A9E3BFA5-F1
#
_entry.id   AF-A0A9E3BFA5-F1
#
_cell.length_a   1.000
_cell.length_b   1.000
_cell.length_c   1.000
_cell.angle_alpha   90.00
_cell.angle_beta   90.00
_cell.angle_gamma   90.00
#
_symmetry.space_group_name_H-M   'P 1'
#
loop_
_entity.id
_entity.type
_entity.pdbx_description
1 polymer ?
#
loop_
_entity_poly.entity_id
_entity_poly.type
_entity_poly.pdbx_seq_one_letter_code
_entity_poly.pdbx_strand_id
1 'polypeptide(L)'
;MTDTTYRRLAAALALAAALAACGKDDARAGNASAVPSAAQAPAAPAAPGGITPAEIRAYPLTLAKLQAWHQAQMNATRAFIRNPSAQPRDEDQEGTAPDQLLATIEKNPTLVAAIREAGLTPREMVVITVAVTDGALGMQVEKQGGKLPADVSPESVAFVRRNLPELERMRAEREALEAQLDEAGEADGSDGAGS
;
A
#
# COMPACT_ATOMS: atom_id res chain seq x y z
N MET A 1 19.31 -36.53 11.77
CA MET A 1 19.38 -36.55 13.25
C MET A 1 20.54 -35.68 13.69
N THR A 2 20.30 -34.38 13.87
CA THR A 2 21.18 -33.48 14.63
C THR A 2 20.28 -32.48 15.35
N ASP A 3 19.94 -32.91 16.56
CA ASP A 3 19.29 -32.17 17.63
C ASP A 3 20.13 -30.97 18.08
N THR A 4 19.45 -29.86 18.31
CA THR A 4 19.50 -29.12 19.57
C THR A 4 20.84 -28.48 19.97
N THR A 5 21.08 -27.28 19.42
CA THR A 5 21.95 -26.26 20.04
C THR A 5 21.09 -25.18 20.70
N TYR A 6 20.61 -25.53 21.89
CA TYR A 6 20.22 -24.70 23.03
C TYR A 6 20.50 -23.19 22.89
N ARG A 7 19.47 -22.33 22.88
CA ARG A 7 18.83 -21.77 24.09
C ARG A 7 19.82 -21.54 25.24
N ARG A 8 20.30 -20.30 25.37
CA ARG A 8 20.61 -19.63 26.65
C ARG A 8 21.04 -18.19 26.36
N LEU A 9 20.17 -17.23 26.64
CA LEU A 9 20.55 -15.93 27.19
C LEU A 9 19.27 -15.30 27.76
N ALA A 10 19.01 -15.69 29.01
CA ALA A 10 18.03 -15.05 29.86
C ALA A 10 18.60 -13.73 30.39
N ALA A 11 17.72 -12.72 30.39
CA ALA A 11 17.51 -11.73 31.43
C ALA A 11 18.73 -11.01 32.05
N ALA A 12 18.78 -9.70 31.85
CA ALA A 12 19.15 -8.78 32.91
C ALA A 12 18.24 -7.54 32.87
N LEU A 13 17.31 -7.55 33.83
CA LEU A 13 16.46 -6.45 34.25
C LEU A 13 17.33 -5.38 34.92
N ALA A 14 17.16 -4.10 34.58
CA ALA A 14 17.63 -3.00 35.44
C ALA A 14 16.54 -1.93 35.55
N LEU A 15 15.95 -1.95 36.73
CA LEU A 15 14.93 -1.09 37.31
C LEU A 15 15.53 0.30 37.58
N ALA A 16 14.85 1.38 37.16
CA ALA A 16 15.04 2.70 37.74
C ALA A 16 13.67 3.33 38.01
N ALA A 17 13.42 3.57 39.29
CA ALA A 17 12.16 4.01 39.85
C ALA A 17 12.08 5.53 40.00
N ALA A 18 10.86 6.03 39.82
CA ALA A 18 10.15 7.08 40.56
C ALA A 18 10.72 8.51 40.64
N LEU A 19 9.84 9.48 40.35
CA LEU A 19 9.33 10.53 41.25
C LEU A 19 8.20 11.27 40.47
N ALA A 20 6.94 11.11 40.88
CA ALA A 20 6.20 11.98 41.79
C ALA A 20 5.69 13.28 41.13
N ALA A 21 4.38 13.31 40.83
CA ALA A 21 3.57 14.52 40.98
C ALA A 21 2.09 14.15 41.06
N CYS A 22 1.53 14.19 42.28
CA CYS A 22 0.11 14.31 42.52
C CYS A 22 -0.40 15.62 41.90
N GLY A 23 -1.41 15.53 41.04
CA GLY A 23 -2.26 16.63 40.64
C GLY A 23 -3.71 16.16 40.72
N LYS A 24 -4.36 16.47 41.84
CA LYS A 24 -5.79 16.30 42.06
C LYS A 24 -6.43 17.61 41.65
N ASP A 25 -7.21 17.61 40.57
CA ASP A 25 -8.15 18.68 40.27
C ASP A 25 -9.33 18.16 39.44
N ASP A 26 -10.44 18.85 39.68
CA ASP A 26 -11.82 18.39 39.70
C ASP A 26 -12.48 18.04 38.37
N ALA A 27 -13.57 17.29 38.52
CA ALA A 27 -14.62 17.09 37.56
C ALA A 27 -14.94 18.37 36.76
N ARG A 28 -14.72 18.32 35.44
CA ARG A 28 -15.30 19.27 34.51
C ARG A 28 -16.25 18.55 33.56
N ALA A 29 -17.50 18.97 33.66
CA ALA A 29 -18.62 18.61 32.83
C ALA A 29 -18.27 18.58 31.34
N GLY A 30 -18.92 17.67 30.63
CA GLY A 30 -18.72 17.41 29.22
C GLY A 30 -18.80 18.66 28.35
N ASN A 31 -17.77 18.82 27.54
CA ASN A 31 -17.91 19.42 26.22
C ASN A 31 -17.64 18.31 25.21
N ALA A 32 -18.72 17.77 24.65
CA ALA A 32 -18.69 17.00 23.42
C ALA A 32 -18.22 17.94 22.30
N SER A 33 -16.90 18.09 22.16
CA SER A 33 -16.30 18.66 20.96
C SER A 33 -16.49 17.65 19.85
N ALA A 34 -17.57 17.84 19.09
CA ALA A 34 -17.77 17.22 17.80
C ALA A 34 -16.49 17.41 16.98
N VAL A 35 -15.75 16.33 16.77
CA VAL A 35 -14.65 16.31 15.81
C VAL A 35 -15.29 16.65 14.46
N PRO A 36 -14.84 17.69 13.74
CA PRO A 36 -15.37 17.98 12.42
C PRO A 36 -15.05 16.76 11.56
N SER A 37 -16.11 16.04 11.19
CA SER A 37 -16.08 15.00 10.17
C SER A 37 -15.51 15.67 8.93
N ALA A 38 -14.26 15.33 8.58
CA ALA A 38 -13.64 15.79 7.35
C ALA A 38 -14.56 15.33 6.21
N ALA A 39 -15.23 16.30 5.59
CA ALA A 39 -16.08 16.05 4.45
C ALA A 39 -15.24 15.30 3.41
N GLN A 40 -15.54 14.01 3.24
CA GLN A 40 -14.97 13.21 2.18
C GLN A 40 -15.30 13.95 0.89
N ALA A 41 -14.28 14.50 0.24
CA ALA A 41 -14.44 15.15 -1.05
C ALA A 41 -15.15 14.13 -1.96
N PRO A 42 -16.23 14.51 -2.64
CA PRO A 42 -16.95 13.58 -3.51
C PRO A 42 -15.95 13.01 -4.52
N ALA A 43 -15.85 11.68 -4.54
CA ALA A 43 -15.06 10.98 -5.54
C ALA A 43 -15.52 11.45 -6.92
N ALA A 44 -14.59 11.94 -7.73
CA ALA A 44 -14.88 12.41 -9.07
C ALA A 44 -15.55 11.27 -9.87
N PRO A 45 -16.64 11.54 -10.62
CA PRO A 45 -17.30 10.50 -11.40
C PRO A 45 -16.31 9.91 -12.41
N ALA A 46 -16.21 8.57 -12.44
CA ALA A 46 -15.39 7.86 -13.40
C ALA A 46 -15.87 8.18 -14.83
N ALA A 47 -15.00 8.76 -15.65
CA ALA A 47 -15.33 9.08 -17.03
C ALA A 47 -15.56 7.78 -17.84
N PRO A 48 -16.61 7.70 -18.68
CA PRO A 48 -16.78 6.58 -19.59
C PRO A 48 -15.67 6.61 -20.67
N GLY A 49 -14.77 5.61 -20.65
CA GLY A 49 -13.64 5.48 -21.56
C GLY A 49 -12.42 4.80 -20.91
N GLY A 50 -11.43 4.40 -21.71
CA GLY A 50 -10.15 3.89 -21.18
C GLY A 50 -9.41 4.92 -20.32
N ILE A 51 -8.40 4.49 -19.58
CA ILE A 51 -7.50 5.35 -18.81
C ILE A 51 -6.57 6.05 -19.78
N THR A 52 -6.62 7.39 -19.81
CA THR A 52 -5.84 8.19 -20.75
C THR A 52 -4.57 8.75 -20.11
N PRO A 53 -3.50 9.03 -20.88
CA PRO A 53 -2.32 9.73 -20.37
C PRO A 53 -2.66 11.10 -19.78
N ALA A 54 -3.65 11.81 -20.35
CA ALA A 54 -4.11 13.10 -19.84
C ALA A 54 -4.76 12.98 -18.46
N GLU A 55 -5.54 11.92 -18.23
CA GLU A 55 -6.14 11.62 -16.92
C GLU A 55 -5.05 11.35 -15.87
N ILE A 56 -4.08 10.51 -16.19
CA ILE A 56 -2.96 10.18 -15.29
C ILE A 56 -2.17 11.45 -14.94
N ARG A 57 -1.80 12.23 -15.96
CA ARG A 57 -1.03 13.47 -15.79
C ARG A 57 -1.77 14.52 -14.95
N ALA A 58 -3.09 14.61 -15.08
CA ALA A 58 -3.91 15.56 -14.33
C ALA A 58 -4.31 15.05 -12.94
N TYR A 59 -4.00 13.79 -12.59
CA TYR A 59 -4.48 13.19 -11.36
C TYR A 59 -3.74 13.73 -10.13
N PRO A 60 -4.44 14.33 -9.16
CA PRO A 60 -3.78 14.91 -7.99
C PRO A 60 -3.35 13.83 -7.01
N LEU A 61 -2.04 13.63 -6.87
CA LEU A 61 -1.45 12.81 -5.82
C LEU A 61 -1.44 13.56 -4.48
N THR A 62 -1.97 12.91 -3.45
CA THR A 62 -2.00 13.42 -2.07
C THR A 62 -1.59 12.31 -1.12
N LEU A 63 -1.16 12.65 0.10
CA LEU A 63 -0.82 11.64 1.11
C LEU A 63 -2.01 10.75 1.46
N ALA A 64 -3.23 11.31 1.55
CA ALA A 64 -4.44 10.53 1.82
C ALA A 64 -4.70 9.48 0.73
N LYS A 65 -4.56 9.85 -0.55
CA LYS A 65 -4.69 8.90 -1.67
C LYS A 65 -3.57 7.86 -1.68
N LEU A 66 -2.35 8.27 -1.32
CA LEU A 66 -1.22 7.34 -1.22
C LEU A 66 -1.43 6.31 -0.11
N GLN A 67 -1.94 6.74 1.05
CA GLN A 67 -2.30 5.86 2.15
C GLN A 67 -3.43 4.89 1.78
N ALA A 68 -4.48 5.37 1.09
CA ALA A 68 -5.54 4.52 0.57
C ALA A 68 -5.03 3.49 -0.45
N TRP A 69 -4.12 3.91 -1.35
CA TRP A 69 -3.47 3.03 -2.32
C TRP A 69 -2.64 1.94 -1.64
N HIS A 70 -1.84 2.32 -0.65
CA HIS A 70 -1.09 1.35 0.16
C HIS A 70 -2.03 0.40 0.92
N GLN A 71 -3.08 0.91 1.55
CA GLN A 71 -4.05 0.08 2.26
C GLN A 71 -4.74 -0.92 1.32
N ALA A 72 -5.07 -0.52 0.09
CA ALA A 72 -5.63 -1.41 -0.92
C ALA A 72 -4.69 -2.59 -1.23
N GLN A 73 -3.37 -2.32 -1.37
CA GLN A 73 -2.37 -3.36 -1.57
C GLN A 73 -2.30 -4.30 -0.36
N MET A 74 -2.23 -3.74 0.85
CA MET A 74 -2.20 -4.55 2.07
C MET A 74 -3.46 -5.41 2.23
N ASN A 75 -4.63 -4.89 1.88
CA ASN A 75 -5.89 -5.64 1.90
C ASN A 75 -5.86 -6.79 0.88
N ALA A 76 -5.34 -6.54 -0.33
CA ALA A 76 -5.19 -7.55 -1.37
C ALA A 76 -4.24 -8.67 -0.93
N THR A 77 -3.04 -8.33 -0.45
CA THR A 77 -2.06 -9.32 0.03
C THR A 77 -2.62 -10.15 1.17
N ARG A 78 -3.29 -9.54 2.17
CA ARG A 78 -3.96 -10.30 3.24
C ARG A 78 -5.06 -11.22 2.73
N ALA A 79 -5.79 -10.81 1.68
CA ALA A 79 -6.81 -11.65 1.08
C ALA A 79 -6.20 -12.85 0.35
N PHE A 80 -5.05 -12.68 -0.31
CA PHE A 80 -4.32 -13.78 -0.94
C PHE A 80 -3.69 -14.72 0.08
N ILE A 81 -3.20 -14.23 1.21
CA ILE A 81 -2.74 -15.11 2.32
C ILE A 81 -3.88 -16.02 2.78
N ARG A 82 -5.11 -15.50 2.87
CA ARG A 82 -6.29 -16.31 3.25
C ARG A 82 -6.80 -17.23 2.14
N ASN A 83 -6.54 -16.88 0.88
CA ASN A 83 -6.99 -17.65 -0.27
C ASN A 83 -5.96 -17.53 -1.42
N PRO A 84 -4.89 -18.34 -1.41
CA PRO A 84 -3.83 -18.26 -2.42
C PRO A 84 -4.34 -18.51 -3.83
N SER A 85 -5.41 -19.32 -4.00
CA SER A 85 -6.02 -19.59 -5.31
C SER A 85 -6.64 -18.34 -5.99
N ALA A 86 -6.86 -17.26 -5.24
CA ALA A 86 -7.37 -16.00 -5.77
C ALA A 86 -6.27 -15.06 -6.29
N GLN A 87 -4.99 -15.41 -6.13
CA GLN A 87 -3.88 -14.59 -6.61
C GLN A 87 -3.86 -14.60 -8.15
N PRO A 88 -3.77 -13.42 -8.81
CA PRO A 88 -3.55 -13.36 -10.24
C PRO A 88 -2.20 -13.98 -10.62
N ARG A 89 -2.11 -14.60 -11.79
CA ARG A 89 -0.86 -15.20 -12.26
C ARG A 89 0.11 -14.09 -12.70
N ASP A 90 1.41 -14.32 -12.52
CA ASP A 90 2.45 -13.33 -12.85
C ASP A 90 2.46 -12.92 -14.33
N GLU A 91 1.96 -13.81 -15.20
CA GLU A 91 1.79 -13.60 -16.64
C GLU A 91 0.92 -12.36 -16.98
N ASP A 92 0.10 -11.90 -16.03
CA ASP A 92 -0.90 -10.85 -16.24
C ASP A 92 -0.39 -9.43 -15.90
N GLN A 93 0.83 -9.26 -15.38
CA GLN A 93 1.21 -8.05 -14.63
C GLN A 93 2.38 -7.22 -15.18
N GLU A 94 3.34 -7.80 -15.92
CA GLU A 94 4.50 -7.04 -16.42
C GLU A 94 4.22 -6.30 -17.74
N GLY A 95 4.48 -4.98 -17.76
CA GLY A 95 4.35 -4.15 -18.97
C GLY A 95 2.91 -3.95 -19.44
N THR A 96 1.94 -4.35 -18.63
CA THR A 96 0.51 -4.29 -18.93
C THR A 96 0.03 -2.85 -19.10
N ALA A 97 -0.65 -2.57 -20.21
CA ALA A 97 -1.22 -1.24 -20.45
C ALA A 97 -2.25 -0.89 -19.35
N PRO A 98 -2.45 0.39 -19.00
CA PRO A 98 -3.36 0.78 -17.92
C PRO A 98 -4.78 0.19 -18.04
N ASP A 99 -5.32 0.12 -19.25
CA ASP A 99 -6.64 -0.48 -19.52
C ASP A 99 -6.67 -1.99 -19.28
N GLN A 100 -5.58 -2.69 -19.61
CA GLN A 100 -5.46 -4.12 -19.35
C GLN A 100 -5.32 -4.38 -17.85
N LEU A 101 -4.56 -3.55 -17.13
CA LEU A 101 -4.44 -3.66 -15.67
C LEU A 101 -5.79 -3.42 -14.99
N LEU A 102 -6.55 -2.43 -15.45
CA LEU A 102 -7.92 -2.19 -14.97
C LEU A 102 -8.79 -3.42 -15.20
N ALA A 103 -8.77 -3.99 -16.41
CA ALA A 103 -9.54 -5.18 -16.73
C ALA A 103 -9.14 -6.40 -15.88
N THR A 104 -7.84 -6.58 -15.59
CA THR A 104 -7.36 -7.65 -14.70
C THR A 104 -7.87 -7.46 -13.28
N ILE A 105 -7.83 -6.24 -12.76
CA ILE A 105 -8.37 -5.92 -11.43
C ILE A 105 -9.88 -6.20 -11.41
N GLU A 106 -10.64 -5.73 -12.39
CA GLU A 106 -12.10 -5.87 -12.43
C GLU A 106 -12.56 -7.33 -12.56
N LYS A 107 -11.75 -8.20 -13.18
CA LYS A 107 -12.01 -9.65 -13.27
C LYS A 107 -11.78 -10.38 -11.95
N ASN A 108 -11.01 -9.82 -11.02
CA ASN A 108 -10.71 -10.44 -9.74
C ASN A 108 -11.57 -9.81 -8.62
N PRO A 109 -12.65 -10.47 -8.16
CA PRO A 109 -13.54 -9.90 -7.15
C PRO A 109 -12.84 -9.65 -5.81
N THR A 110 -11.79 -10.43 -5.49
CA THR A 110 -10.97 -10.23 -4.29
C THR A 110 -10.21 -8.92 -4.35
N LEU A 111 -9.60 -8.59 -5.50
CA LEU A 111 -8.92 -7.31 -5.71
C LEU A 111 -9.91 -6.14 -5.65
N VAL A 112 -11.06 -6.27 -6.33
CA VAL A 112 -12.10 -5.22 -6.31
C VAL A 112 -12.57 -4.93 -4.88
N ALA A 113 -12.81 -5.97 -4.07
CA ALA A 113 -13.22 -5.81 -2.68
C ALA A 113 -12.13 -5.12 -1.85
N ALA A 114 -10.87 -5.57 -1.95
CA ALA A 114 -9.74 -4.99 -1.23
C ALA A 114 -9.52 -3.50 -1.53
N ILE A 115 -9.65 -3.11 -2.81
CA ILE A 115 -9.52 -1.73 -3.28
C ILE A 115 -10.66 -0.86 -2.75
N ARG A 116 -11.91 -1.36 -2.82
CA ARG A 116 -13.09 -0.63 -2.33
C ARG A 116 -13.08 -0.46 -0.82
N GLU A 117 -12.60 -1.45 -0.07
CA GLU A 117 -12.44 -1.37 1.38
C GLU A 117 -11.47 -0.23 1.79
N ALA A 118 -10.47 0.05 0.96
CA ALA A 118 -9.56 1.17 1.15
C ALA A 118 -10.13 2.54 0.70
N GLY A 119 -11.38 2.57 0.20
CA GLY A 119 -12.03 3.79 -0.26
C GLY A 119 -11.60 4.24 -1.66
N LEU A 120 -11.02 3.35 -2.47
CA LEU A 120 -10.65 3.61 -3.86
C LEU A 120 -11.58 2.87 -4.82
N THR A 121 -11.65 3.36 -6.06
CA THR A 121 -12.15 2.59 -7.20
C THR A 121 -11.03 1.81 -7.89
N PRO A 122 -11.32 0.71 -8.62
CA PRO A 122 -10.33 0.03 -9.47
C PRO A 122 -9.61 0.97 -10.44
N ARG A 123 -10.34 1.92 -11.04
CA ARG A 123 -9.76 2.93 -11.93
C ARG A 123 -8.77 3.83 -11.20
N GLU A 124 -9.12 4.35 -10.03
CA GLU A 124 -8.22 5.18 -9.23
C GLU A 124 -6.99 4.39 -8.76
N MET A 125 -7.14 3.11 -8.42
CA MET A 125 -6.01 2.24 -8.08
C MET A 125 -4.98 2.20 -9.22
N VAL A 126 -5.44 2.01 -10.47
CA VAL A 126 -4.56 2.01 -11.65
C VAL A 126 -3.94 3.39 -11.87
N VAL A 127 -4.74 4.45 -11.88
CA VAL A 127 -4.26 5.81 -12.13
C VAL A 127 -3.21 6.23 -11.09
N ILE A 128 -3.43 5.94 -9.80
CA ILE A 128 -2.45 6.21 -8.75
C ILE A 128 -1.17 5.40 -8.97
N THR A 129 -1.30 4.12 -9.31
CA THR A 129 -0.14 3.23 -9.54
C THR A 129 0.74 3.76 -10.67
N VAL A 130 0.14 4.16 -11.79
CA VAL A 130 0.88 4.72 -12.94
C VAL A 130 1.48 6.07 -12.58
N ALA A 131 0.72 6.99 -11.96
CA ALA A 131 1.22 8.31 -11.58
C ALA A 131 2.41 8.26 -10.58
N VAL A 132 2.37 7.32 -9.61
CA VAL A 132 3.49 7.09 -8.68
C VAL A 132 4.71 6.53 -9.43
N THR A 133 4.49 5.60 -10.35
CA THR A 133 5.57 4.98 -11.16
C THR A 133 6.22 6.02 -12.08
N ASP A 134 5.43 6.80 -12.82
CA ASP A 134 5.91 7.89 -13.67
C ASP A 134 6.65 8.96 -12.86
N GLY A 135 6.15 9.26 -11.65
CA GLY A 135 6.83 10.16 -10.72
C GLY A 135 8.22 9.67 -10.33
N ALA A 136 8.36 8.38 -10.01
CA ALA A 136 9.64 7.77 -9.65
C ALA A 136 10.61 7.70 -10.85
N LEU A 137 10.12 7.31 -12.03
CA LEU A 137 10.91 7.30 -13.27
C LEU A 137 11.36 8.72 -13.66
N GLY A 138 10.46 9.70 -13.55
CA GLY A 138 10.78 11.10 -13.80
C GLY A 138 11.89 11.63 -12.90
N MET A 139 11.87 11.28 -11.61
CA MET A 139 12.97 11.62 -10.69
C MET A 139 14.31 11.05 -11.16
N GLN A 140 14.32 9.81 -11.64
CA GLN A 140 15.52 9.14 -12.13
C GLN A 140 16.04 9.78 -13.42
N VAL A 141 15.14 10.19 -14.33
CA VAL A 141 15.50 10.93 -15.55
C VAL A 141 16.14 12.27 -15.21
N GLU A 142 15.55 13.05 -14.30
CA GLU A 142 16.11 14.34 -13.88
C GLU A 142 17.48 14.19 -13.21
N LYS A 143 17.67 13.14 -12.39
CA LYS A 143 18.96 12.83 -11.77
C LYS A 143 20.07 12.56 -12.80
N GLN A 144 19.72 12.04 -13.96
CA GLN A 144 20.64 11.79 -15.08
C GLN A 144 20.83 13.02 -15.98
N GLY A 145 20.22 14.16 -15.65
CA GLY A 145 20.24 15.37 -16.48
C GLY A 145 19.35 15.28 -17.72
N GLY A 146 18.47 14.28 -17.79
CA GLY A 146 17.50 14.12 -18.87
C GLY A 146 16.33 15.10 -18.74
N LYS A 147 15.57 15.26 -19.83
CA LYS A 147 14.32 16.00 -19.84
C LYS A 147 13.16 15.05 -19.56
N LEU A 148 12.21 15.48 -18.74
CA LEU A 148 10.98 14.72 -18.49
C LEU A 148 10.22 14.48 -19.81
N PRO A 149 9.74 13.25 -20.07
CA PRO A 149 8.80 12.98 -21.14
C PRO A 149 7.53 13.85 -21.03
N ALA A 150 6.88 14.14 -22.16
CA ALA A 150 5.75 15.07 -22.20
C ALA A 150 4.47 14.53 -21.52
N ASP A 151 4.38 13.23 -21.35
CA ASP A 151 3.31 12.49 -20.67
C ASP A 151 3.51 12.40 -19.16
N VAL A 152 4.73 12.59 -18.65
CA VAL A 152 5.03 12.58 -17.22
C VAL A 152 4.66 13.92 -16.57
N SER A 153 3.86 13.87 -15.50
CA SER A 153 3.49 15.05 -14.70
C SER A 153 4.66 15.52 -13.82
N PRO A 154 5.14 16.77 -13.98
CA PRO A 154 6.13 17.35 -13.07
C PRO A 154 5.63 17.39 -11.61
N GLU A 155 4.33 17.56 -11.39
CA GLU A 155 3.70 17.54 -10.07
C GLU A 155 3.79 16.16 -9.42
N SER A 156 3.62 15.09 -10.19
CA SER A 156 3.79 13.71 -9.73
C SER A 156 5.25 13.44 -9.36
N VAL A 157 6.21 13.89 -10.18
CA VAL A 157 7.65 13.81 -9.86
C VAL A 157 7.96 14.53 -8.55
N ALA A 158 7.47 15.77 -8.38
CA ALA A 158 7.68 16.55 -7.17
C ALA A 158 7.01 15.91 -5.94
N PHE A 159 5.83 15.32 -6.10
CA PHE A 159 5.12 14.62 -5.03
C PHE A 159 5.89 13.37 -4.57
N VAL A 160 6.32 12.52 -5.51
CA VAL A 160 7.10 11.30 -5.19
C VAL A 160 8.40 11.69 -4.49
N ARG A 161 9.11 12.70 -4.99
CA ARG A 161 10.35 13.20 -4.37
C ARG A 161 10.15 13.61 -2.91
N ARG A 162 9.09 14.37 -2.64
CA ARG A 162 8.81 14.88 -1.30
C ARG A 162 8.41 13.77 -0.32
N ASN A 163 7.78 12.71 -0.81
CA ASN A 163 7.24 11.63 0.01
C ASN A 163 8.03 10.31 -0.13
N LEU A 164 9.26 10.37 -0.67
CA LEU A 164 10.08 9.17 -0.88
C LEU A 164 10.27 8.33 0.39
N PRO A 165 10.57 8.92 1.58
CA PRO A 165 10.69 8.12 2.81
C PRO A 165 9.41 7.36 3.17
N GLU A 166 8.24 7.95 2.92
CA GLU A 166 6.96 7.31 3.20
C GLU A 166 6.67 6.18 2.20
N LEU A 167 7.01 6.38 0.92
CA LEU A 167 6.90 5.34 -0.11
C LEU A 167 7.83 4.14 0.19
N GLU A 168 9.04 4.39 0.68
CA GLU A 168 9.98 3.35 1.10
C GLU A 168 9.45 2.57 2.31
N ARG A 169 8.90 3.27 3.31
CA ARG A 169 8.25 2.63 4.46
C ARG A 169 7.09 1.72 4.02
N MET A 170 6.19 2.24 3.17
CA MET A 170 5.06 1.47 2.62
C MET A 170 5.52 0.24 1.82
N ARG A 171 6.59 0.38 1.03
CA ARG A 171 7.18 -0.75 0.29
C ARG A 171 7.68 -1.83 1.26
N ALA A 172 8.47 -1.45 2.26
CA ALA A 172 9.01 -2.40 3.22
C ALA A 172 7.92 -3.12 4.01
N GLU A 173 6.84 -2.43 4.37
CA GLU A 173 5.68 -3.03 5.04
C GLU A 173 4.97 -4.05 4.16
N ARG A 174 4.83 -3.75 2.86
CA ARG A 174 4.25 -4.69 1.89
C ARG A 174 5.15 -5.91 1.69
N GLU A 175 6.45 -5.71 1.47
CA GLU A 175 7.42 -6.81 1.31
C GLU A 175 7.41 -7.74 2.54
N ALA A 176 7.34 -7.19 3.76
CA ALA A 176 7.23 -7.98 4.99
C ALA A 176 5.92 -8.77 5.12
N LEU A 177 4.84 -8.31 4.47
CA LEU A 177 3.59 -9.04 4.41
C LEU A 177 3.59 -10.09 3.28
N GLU A 178 4.17 -9.77 2.13
CA GLU A 178 4.34 -10.70 1.00
C GLU A 178 5.22 -11.90 1.39
N ALA A 179 6.27 -11.70 2.18
CA ALA A 179 7.07 -12.81 2.70
C ALA A 179 6.25 -13.84 3.52
N GLN A 180 5.17 -13.40 4.19
CA GLN A 180 4.27 -14.32 4.91
C GLN A 180 3.38 -15.13 3.95
N LEU A 181 3.11 -14.62 2.75
CA LEU A 181 2.37 -15.36 1.72
C LEU A 181 3.21 -16.52 1.17
N ASP A 182 4.49 -16.27 0.92
CA ASP A 182 5.43 -17.30 0.43
C ASP A 182 5.59 -18.43 1.45
N GLU A 183 5.78 -18.09 2.73
CA GLU A 183 5.84 -19.09 3.82
C GLU A 183 4.56 -19.92 3.95
N ALA A 184 3.38 -19.30 3.74
CA ALA A 184 2.10 -20.00 3.79
C ALA A 184 1.92 -20.96 2.59
N GLY A 185 2.48 -20.65 1.43
CA GLY A 185 2.44 -21.49 0.24
C GLY A 185 3.34 -22.73 0.33
N GLU A 186 4.49 -22.63 1.01
CA GLU A 186 5.42 -23.76 1.18
C GLU A 186 4.90 -24.82 2.17
N ALA A 187 4.13 -24.41 3.19
CA ALA A 187 3.61 -25.33 4.22
C ALA A 187 2.55 -26.32 3.70
N ASP A 188 1.82 -25.99 2.63
CA ASP A 188 0.77 -26.85 2.03
C ASP A 188 1.35 -27.84 1.00
N GLY A 189 2.60 -27.65 0.55
CA GLY A 189 3.25 -28.42 -0.50
C GLY A 189 4.05 -29.65 -0.07
N SER A 190 4.32 -29.85 1.23
CA SER A 190 5.28 -30.88 1.69
C SER A 190 4.70 -32.27 2.04
N ASP A 191 3.39 -32.47 2.00
CA ASP A 191 2.77 -33.73 2.46
C ASP A 191 2.46 -34.76 1.35
N GLY A 192 2.82 -34.47 0.08
CA GLY A 192 2.42 -35.29 -1.07
C GLY A 192 3.48 -36.19 -1.74
N ALA A 193 4.77 -36.05 -1.41
CA ALA A 193 5.84 -36.80 -2.09
C ALA A 193 6.21 -38.08 -1.33
N GLY A 194 5.27 -39.02 -1.27
CA GLY A 194 5.49 -40.32 -0.64
C GLY A 194 4.49 -41.37 -1.11
N SER A 195 4.59 -41.81 -2.37
CA SER A 195 3.99 -43.05 -2.86
C SER A 195 4.79 -43.62 -4.01
#